data_AF-A0A1Q9TNY4-F1
#
_entry.id   AF-A0A1Q9TNY4-F1
#
_cell.length_a   1.000
_cell.length_b   1.000
_cell.length_c   1.000
_cell.angle_alpha   90.00
_cell.angle_beta   90.00
_cell.angle_gamma   90.00
#
_symmetry.space_group_name_H-M   'P 1'
#
loop_
_entity.id
_entity.type
_entity.pdbx_description
1 polymer ?
#
loop_
_entity_poly.entity_id
_entity_poly.type
_entity_poly.pdbx_seq_one_letter_code
_entity_poly.pdbx_strand_id
1 'polypeptide(L)'
;MIATPQTVQATRLLSTPELLVIASVIVGQMDQKWAECPHMGVFTDHIRGSRTPLVKLHIDAQGTTALERAAWLADVARVVGEPTPAPWSGIASIYHQNWQDTGITVSAAAHVATPTPSRSHTNR
;
A
#
# COMPACT_ATOMS: atom_id res chain seq x y z
N MET A 1 0.23 23.07 28.79
CA MET A 1 0.72 21.67 28.85
C MET A 1 0.15 20.95 27.63
N ILE A 2 0.98 20.56 26.67
CA ILE A 2 0.54 19.76 25.53
C ILE A 2 0.63 18.30 25.97
N ALA A 3 -0.51 17.60 26.02
CA ALA A 3 -0.53 16.18 26.34
C ALA A 3 0.26 15.43 25.27
N THR A 4 1.28 14.68 25.68
CA THR A 4 2.00 13.77 24.77
C THR A 4 0.97 12.76 24.23
N PRO A 5 0.87 12.58 22.90
CA PRO A 5 0.01 11.56 22.34
C PRO A 5 0.34 10.21 22.98
N GLN A 6 -0.64 9.55 23.58
CA GLN A 6 -0.45 8.20 24.08
C GLN A 6 -0.28 7.26 22.89
N THR A 7 0.86 6.59 22.85
CA THR A 7 1.18 5.55 21.87
C THR A 7 0.20 4.39 22.11
N VAL A 8 -0.75 4.18 21.20
CA VAL A 8 -1.72 3.07 21.31
C VAL A 8 -1.13 1.85 20.61
N GLN A 9 -0.12 1.24 21.23
CA GLN A 9 0.43 0.00 20.70
C GLN A 9 -0.61 -1.12 20.87
N ALA A 10 -0.87 -1.89 19.82
CA ALA A 10 -1.72 -3.08 19.93
C ALA A 10 -1.18 -4.02 21.02
N THR A 11 -1.89 -4.15 22.13
CA THR A 11 -1.50 -4.98 23.29
C THR A 11 -1.76 -6.47 23.08
N ARG A 12 -2.37 -6.82 21.94
CA ARG A 12 -2.66 -8.18 21.51
C ARG A 12 -2.50 -8.31 20.01
N LEU A 13 -2.41 -9.57 19.55
CA LEU A 13 -2.46 -9.87 18.13
C LEU A 13 -3.80 -9.40 17.54
N LEU A 14 -3.70 -8.68 16.41
CA LEU A 14 -4.86 -8.28 15.64
C LEU A 14 -5.28 -9.45 14.75
N SER A 15 -6.57 -9.76 14.78
CA SER A 15 -7.17 -10.76 13.91
C SER A 15 -7.30 -10.24 12.47
N THR A 16 -7.46 -11.14 11.51
CA THR A 16 -7.70 -10.78 10.10
C THR A 16 -8.86 -9.79 9.92
N PRO A 17 -10.04 -9.94 10.55
CA PRO A 17 -11.11 -8.95 10.45
C PRO A 17 -10.69 -7.55 10.92
N GLU A 18 -9.91 -7.46 12.00
CA GLU A 18 -9.45 -6.16 12.52
C GLU A 18 -8.48 -5.49 11.56
N LEU A 19 -7.56 -6.25 10.97
CA LEU A 19 -6.65 -5.74 9.95
C LEU A 19 -7.40 -5.30 8.69
N LEU A 20 -8.50 -5.96 8.32
CA LEU A 20 -9.36 -5.55 7.21
C LEU A 20 -10.12 -4.26 7.51
N VAL A 21 -10.55 -4.02 8.75
CA VAL A 21 -11.14 -2.74 9.16
C VAL A 21 -10.10 -1.62 9.01
N ILE A 22 -8.87 -1.84 9.47
CA ILE A 22 -7.78 -0.87 9.31
C ILE A 22 -7.47 -0.60 7.84
N ALA A 23 -7.39 -1.64 7.02
CA ALA A 23 -7.22 -1.48 5.58
C ALA A 23 -8.36 -0.67 4.94
N SER A 24 -9.60 -0.89 5.40
CA SER A 24 -10.77 -0.12 4.93
C SER A 24 -10.68 1.36 5.32
N VAL A 25 -10.12 1.68 6.49
CA VAL A 25 -9.85 3.08 6.89
C VAL A 25 -8.80 3.72 5.99
N ILE A 26 -7.69 3.03 5.72
CA ILE A 26 -6.63 3.53 4.83
C ILE A 26 -7.20 3.80 3.44
N VAL A 27 -7.91 2.83 2.88
CA VAL A 27 -8.55 2.95 1.56
C VAL A 27 -9.59 4.07 1.54
N GLY A 28 -10.39 4.22 2.60
CA GLY A 28 -11.40 5.27 2.70
C GLY A 28 -10.84 6.69 2.82
N GLN A 29 -9.54 6.85 3.09
CA GLN A 29 -8.85 8.13 3.16
C GLN A 29 -8.11 8.51 1.87
N MET A 30 -8.08 7.62 0.87
CA MET A 30 -7.53 7.91 -0.46
C MET A 30 -8.43 8.90 -1.21
N ASP A 31 -7.84 9.76 -2.05
CA ASP A 31 -8.59 10.78 -2.79
C ASP A 31 -9.42 10.16 -3.92
N GLN A 32 -8.91 9.11 -4.54
CA GLN A 32 -9.67 8.34 -5.52
C GLN A 32 -10.73 7.46 -4.85
N LYS A 33 -11.93 7.44 -5.43
CA LYS A 33 -12.98 6.54 -4.95
C LYS A 33 -12.50 5.11 -5.17
N TRP A 34 -12.70 4.23 -4.19
CA TRP A 34 -12.37 2.80 -4.35
C TRP A 34 -12.97 2.16 -5.62
N ALA A 35 -14.15 2.63 -6.07
CA ALA A 35 -14.77 2.21 -7.33
C ALA A 35 -13.91 2.51 -8.58
N GLU A 36 -12.99 3.48 -8.48
CA GLU A 36 -12.02 3.87 -9.51
C GLU A 36 -10.70 3.08 -9.40
N CYS A 37 -10.55 2.26 -8.34
CA CYS A 37 -9.37 1.42 -8.07
C CYS A 37 -9.69 -0.10 -8.03
N PRO A 38 -10.43 -0.69 -9.00
CA PRO A 38 -10.88 -2.09 -8.94
C PRO A 38 -9.74 -3.12 -8.93
N HIS A 39 -8.54 -2.70 -9.32
CA HIS A 39 -7.33 -3.51 -9.41
C HIS A 39 -6.44 -3.39 -8.16
N MET A 40 -6.93 -2.77 -7.09
CA MET A 40 -6.25 -2.73 -5.80
C MET A 40 -6.74 -3.87 -4.89
N GLY A 41 -5.84 -4.76 -4.52
CA GLY A 41 -6.06 -5.82 -3.55
C GLY A 41 -5.55 -5.46 -2.16
N VAL A 42 -6.25 -5.94 -1.13
CA VAL A 42 -5.83 -5.85 0.27
C VAL A 42 -5.43 -7.24 0.75
N PHE A 43 -4.22 -7.34 1.28
CA PHE A 43 -3.72 -8.52 1.98
C PHE A 43 -3.41 -8.15 3.42
N THR A 44 -3.75 -9.02 4.35
CA THR A 44 -3.45 -8.82 5.77
C THR A 44 -2.65 -10.02 6.27
N ASP A 45 -1.59 -9.75 7.02
CA ASP A 45 -0.68 -10.78 7.53
C ASP A 45 0.03 -10.27 8.78
N HIS A 46 1.03 -11.02 9.24
CA HIS A 46 2.01 -10.57 10.21
C HIS A 46 3.41 -10.70 9.62
N ILE A 47 4.29 -9.74 9.92
CA ILE A 47 5.70 -9.84 9.52
C ILE A 47 6.32 -11.08 10.16
N ARG A 48 6.88 -11.95 9.32
CA ARG A 48 7.52 -13.20 9.75
C ARG A 48 8.58 -12.90 10.81
N GLY A 49 8.49 -13.57 11.95
CA GLY A 49 9.46 -13.48 13.04
C GLY A 49 9.19 -12.39 14.08
N SER A 50 8.37 -11.36 13.79
CA SER A 50 8.08 -10.28 14.76
C SER A 50 6.64 -10.23 15.25
N ARG A 51 5.72 -11.01 14.65
CA ARG A 51 4.27 -10.94 14.92
C ARG A 51 3.71 -9.51 14.76
N THR A 52 4.39 -8.65 14.02
CA THR A 52 3.93 -7.28 13.75
C THR A 52 2.80 -7.34 12.74
N PRO A 53 1.61 -6.80 13.04
CA PRO A 53 0.50 -6.78 12.09
C PRO A 53 0.88 -6.01 10.83
N LEU A 54 0.49 -6.55 9.68
CA LEU A 54 0.81 -6.02 8.35
C LEU A 54 -0.48 -5.86 7.54
N VAL A 55 -0.68 -4.65 7.02
CA VAL A 55 -1.60 -4.39 5.91
C VAL A 55 -0.76 -4.19 4.66
N LYS A 56 -1.05 -4.96 3.61
CA LYS A 56 -0.40 -4.86 2.30
C LYS A 56 -1.43 -4.50 1.24
N LEU A 57 -1.22 -3.36 0.60
CA LEU A 57 -1.96 -2.93 -0.59
C LEU A 57 -1.20 -3.37 -1.83
N HIS A 58 -1.84 -4.15 -2.68
CA HIS A 58 -1.26 -4.60 -3.94
C HIS A 58 -2.03 -3.97 -5.10
N ILE A 59 -1.32 -3.30 -6.01
CA ILE A 59 -1.93 -2.72 -7.19
C ILE A 59 -1.55 -3.59 -8.39
N ASP A 60 -2.54 -4.26 -8.97
CA ASP A 60 -2.35 -5.14 -10.12
C ASP A 60 -1.97 -4.32 -11.36
N ALA A 61 -1.02 -4.84 -12.14
CA ALA A 61 -0.63 -4.28 -13.42
C ALA A 61 -1.65 -4.61 -14.52
N GLN A 62 -2.37 -5.73 -14.41
CA GLN A 62 -3.40 -6.10 -15.37
C GLN A 62 -4.61 -5.17 -15.22
N GLY A 63 -5.07 -4.58 -16.33
CA GLY A 63 -6.23 -3.69 -16.34
C GLY A 63 -5.95 -2.26 -15.86
N THR A 64 -4.69 -1.90 -15.59
CA THR A 64 -4.29 -0.55 -15.18
C THR A 64 -3.15 -0.02 -16.04
N THR A 65 -3.04 1.30 -16.10
CA THR A 65 -1.92 2.02 -16.71
C THR A 65 -0.85 2.33 -15.67
N ALA A 66 0.39 2.54 -16.11
CA ALA A 66 1.48 2.96 -15.22
C ALA A 66 1.16 4.28 -14.49
N LEU A 67 0.44 5.18 -15.15
CA LEU A 67 0.02 6.47 -14.59
C LEU A 67 -1.02 6.29 -13.47
N GLU A 68 -2.06 5.48 -13.69
CA GLU A 68 -3.05 5.17 -12.66
C GLU A 68 -2.39 4.53 -11.44
N ARG A 69 -1.52 3.54 -11.66
CA ARG A 69 -0.80 2.88 -10.57
C ARG A 69 0.09 3.84 -9.79
N ALA A 70 0.76 4.78 -10.48
CA ALA A 70 1.57 5.80 -9.83
C ALA A 70 0.70 6.78 -9.01
N ALA A 71 -0.46 7.17 -9.53
CA ALA A 71 -1.41 8.02 -8.81
C ALA A 71 -1.96 7.33 -7.55
N TRP A 72 -2.39 6.07 -7.66
CA TRP A 72 -2.89 5.31 -6.50
C TRP A 72 -1.81 5.09 -5.45
N LEU A 73 -0.58 4.81 -5.88
CA LEU A 73 0.54 4.67 -4.94
C LEU A 73 0.87 6.00 -4.27
N ALA A 74 0.78 7.13 -4.97
CA ALA A 74 0.94 8.46 -4.38
C ALA A 74 -0.16 8.76 -3.34
N ASP A 75 -1.41 8.40 -3.61
CA ASP A 75 -2.51 8.51 -2.64
C ASP A 75 -2.24 7.68 -1.39
N VAL A 76 -1.80 6.43 -1.55
CA VAL A 76 -1.41 5.59 -0.41
C VAL A 76 -0.29 6.26 0.39
N ALA A 77 0.75 6.76 -0.28
CA ALA A 77 1.88 7.43 0.37
C ALA A 77 1.40 8.62 1.22
N ARG A 78 0.51 9.45 0.65
CA ARG A 78 -0.12 10.56 1.36
C ARG A 78 -0.89 10.10 2.61
N VAL A 79 -1.70 9.06 2.49
CA VAL A 79 -2.51 8.54 3.61
C VAL A 79 -1.66 7.97 4.74
N VAL A 80 -0.59 7.26 4.40
CA VAL A 80 0.30 6.66 5.42
C VAL A 80 1.39 7.60 5.91
N GLY A 81 1.52 8.80 5.34
CA GLY A 81 2.52 9.79 5.74
C GLY A 81 3.93 9.50 5.22
N GLU A 82 4.05 8.79 4.09
CA GLU A 82 5.31 8.48 3.43
C GLU A 82 5.53 9.39 2.21
N PRO A 83 6.78 9.67 1.82
CA PRO A 83 7.06 10.35 0.56
C PRO A 83 6.65 9.45 -0.62
N THR A 84 6.19 10.07 -1.71
CA THR A 84 5.90 9.34 -2.94
C THR A 84 7.17 8.63 -3.43
N PRO A 85 7.15 7.30 -3.56
CA PRO A 85 8.36 6.55 -3.88
C PRO A 85 8.79 6.78 -5.34
N ALA A 86 10.08 7.02 -5.54
CA ALA A 86 10.68 6.92 -6.86
C ALA A 86 10.78 5.44 -7.26
N PRO A 87 10.47 5.08 -8.52
CA PRO A 87 10.54 3.69 -8.95
C PRO A 87 11.98 3.17 -8.98
N TRP A 88 12.17 1.94 -8.49
CA TRP A 88 13.37 1.16 -8.69
C TRP A 88 13.05 -0.05 -9.57
N SER A 89 13.77 -0.20 -10.69
CA SER A 89 13.53 -1.27 -11.68
C SER A 89 12.07 -1.34 -12.19
N GLY A 90 11.38 -0.19 -12.22
CA GLY A 90 9.99 -0.09 -12.66
C GLY A 90 8.95 -0.49 -11.61
N ILE A 91 9.36 -0.78 -10.39
CA ILE A 91 8.49 -1.00 -9.23
C ILE A 91 8.67 0.15 -8.26
N ALA A 92 7.56 0.72 -7.79
CA ALA A 92 7.57 1.67 -6.69
C ALA A 92 6.88 1.04 -5.49
N SER A 93 7.43 1.26 -4.29
CA SER A 93 6.93 0.63 -3.06
C SER A 93 6.97 1.57 -1.87
N ILE A 94 6.04 1.37 -0.95
CA ILE A 94 5.88 2.08 0.31
C ILE A 94 6.02 1.07 1.44
N TYR A 95 6.70 1.47 2.50
CA TYR A 95 6.81 0.67 3.71
C TYR A 95 6.83 1.59 4.93
N HIS A 96 5.66 1.74 5.56
CA HIS A 96 5.47 2.58 6.73
C HIS A 96 5.37 1.72 7.98
N GLN A 97 6.26 1.96 8.94
CA GLN A 97 6.24 1.27 10.23
C GLN A 97 5.46 2.08 11.26
N ASN A 98 4.71 1.37 12.12
CA ASN A 98 4.00 1.97 13.24
C ASN A 98 3.02 3.08 12.81
N TRP A 99 2.16 2.75 11.84
CA TRP A 99 1.17 3.68 11.31
C TRP A 99 0.31 4.28 12.42
N GLN A 100 0.33 5.61 12.55
CA GLN A 100 -0.40 6.35 13.59
C GLN A 100 -0.16 5.81 15.02
N ASP A 101 1.06 5.36 15.32
CA ASP A 101 1.44 4.84 16.63
C ASP A 101 0.67 3.58 17.08
N THR A 102 0.11 2.84 16.13
CA THR A 102 -0.72 1.64 16.39
C THR A 102 0.09 0.34 16.54
N GLY A 103 1.37 0.36 16.19
CA GLY A 103 2.21 -0.83 16.03
C GLY A 103 1.96 -1.61 14.73
N ILE A 104 1.17 -1.07 13.80
CA ILE A 104 0.83 -1.70 12.52
C ILE A 104 1.79 -1.23 11.43
N THR A 105 2.28 -2.17 10.63
CA THR A 105 3.02 -1.87 9.41
C THR A 105 2.06 -1.80 8.23
N VAL A 106 2.22 -0.77 7.40
CA VAL A 106 1.51 -0.66 6.12
C VAL A 106 2.53 -0.75 4.99
N SER A 107 2.26 -1.57 3.99
CA SER A 107 3.08 -1.67 2.79
C SER A 107 2.24 -1.56 1.54
N ALA A 108 2.80 -0.98 0.49
CA ALA A 108 2.19 -0.98 -0.83
C ALA A 108 3.24 -1.13 -1.92
N ALA A 109 2.87 -1.73 -3.05
CA ALA A 109 3.77 -1.79 -4.20
C ALA A 109 2.99 -1.86 -5.52
N ALA A 110 3.54 -1.22 -6.54
CA ALA A 110 2.99 -1.20 -7.89
C ALA A 110 4.09 -1.15 -8.96
N HIS A 111 3.83 -1.79 -10.11
CA HIS A 111 4.69 -1.68 -11.29
C HIS A 111 4.44 -0.37 -12.04
N VAL A 112 5.18 0.71 -11.78
CA VAL A 112 4.91 2.03 -12.39
C VAL A 112 5.73 2.32 -13.65
N ALA A 113 6.49 1.35 -14.18
CA ALA A 113 7.07 1.46 -15.51
C ALA A 113 6.04 1.19 -16.62
N THR A 114 6.14 1.93 -17.73
CA THR A 114 5.46 1.59 -18.98
C THR A 114 5.97 0.23 -19.46
N PRO A 115 5.10 -0.75 -19.79
CA PRO A 115 5.58 -1.97 -20.42
C PRO A 115 6.29 -1.60 -21.72
N THR A 116 7.59 -1.88 -21.79
CA THR A 116 8.31 -1.81 -23.06
C THR A 116 7.57 -2.74 -24.03
N PRO A 117 7.10 -2.28 -25.19
CA PRO A 117 6.46 -3.18 -26.14
C PRO A 117 7.47 -4.28 -26.47
N SER A 118 7.12 -5.52 -26.13
CA SER A 118 7.88 -6.69 -26.56
C SER A 118 7.97 -6.62 -28.07
N ARG A 119 9.18 -6.46 -28.61
CA ARG A 119 9.42 -6.61 -30.04
C ARG A 119 9.09 -8.06 -30.38
N SER A 120 7.85 -8.33 -30.75
CA SER A 120 7.51 -9.52 -31.50
C SER A 120 8.41 -9.53 -32.73
N HIS A 121 9.38 -10.44 -32.73
CA HIS A 121 10.22 -10.76 -33.88
C HIS A 121 9.31 -11.06 -35.06
N THR A 122 9.17 -10.09 -35.97
CA THR A 122 8.67 -10.36 -37.31
C THR A 122 9.77 -11.14 -38.01
N ASN A 123 9.62 -12.46 -38.09
CA ASN A 123 10.44 -13.28 -38.99
C ASN A 123 10.23 -12.76 -40.42
N ARG A 124 11.31 -12.33 -41.05
CA ARG A 124 11.43 -12.17 -42.49
C ARG A 124 12.59 -13.00 -42.97
#